data_AF-A0A7K9WN81-F1
#
_entry.id   AF-A0A7K9WN81-F1
#
_cell.length_a   1.000
_cell.length_b   1.000
_cell.length_c   1.000
_cell.angle_alpha   90.00
_cell.angle_beta   90.00
_cell.angle_gamma   90.00
#
_symmetry.space_group_name_H-M   'P 1'
#
loop_
_entity.id
_entity.type
_entity.pdbx_description
1 polymer ?
#
loop_
_entity_poly.entity_id
_entity_poly.type
_entity_poly.pdbx_seq_one_letter_code
_entity_poly.pdbx_strand_id
1 'polypeptide(L)'
;YYTNIPRTCNFETQDQEWTTVYGLIQDTTDDFDWSISNSAAQAGLNTDHMSGKGQRFLYINSSAQKEGNSTRITTTKFSPASLGVCRVCFWFSMFASRQTGVLKIKVLRLH
;
A
#
# COMPACT_ATOMS: atom_id res chain seq x y z
N TYR A 1 -14.42 9.10 -10.65
CA TYR A 1 -15.16 8.51 -9.51
C TYR A 1 -14.97 7.00 -9.57
N TYR A 2 -14.12 6.43 -8.70
CA TYR A 2 -13.67 5.02 -8.75
C TYR A 2 -14.24 4.16 -7.62
N THR A 3 -15.36 4.56 -7.02
CA THR A 3 -16.00 3.82 -5.95
C THR A 3 -16.92 2.78 -6.58
N ASN A 4 -16.54 1.49 -6.52
CA ASN A 4 -17.22 0.26 -7.01
C ASN A 4 -16.58 -0.50 -8.18
N ILE A 5 -15.27 -0.34 -8.45
CA ILE A 5 -14.58 -1.30 -9.32
C ILE A 5 -14.06 -2.46 -8.45
N PRO A 6 -14.44 -3.71 -8.74
CA PRO A 6 -13.89 -4.87 -8.04
C PRO A 6 -12.36 -4.87 -8.10
N ARG A 7 -11.69 -5.16 -6.98
CA ARG A 7 -10.23 -5.21 -6.85
C ARG A 7 -9.51 -3.87 -7.02
N THR A 8 -10.21 -2.74 -6.89
CA THR A 8 -9.53 -1.45 -6.68
C THR A 8 -9.45 -1.12 -5.20
N CYS A 9 -8.31 -0.55 -4.80
CA CYS A 9 -8.08 -0.09 -3.44
C CYS A 9 -7.69 1.39 -3.47
N ASN A 10 -8.50 2.23 -2.81
CA ASN A 10 -8.24 3.65 -2.66
C ASN A 10 -8.05 4.06 -1.19
N PHE A 11 -8.01 3.10 -0.26
CA PHE A 11 -7.82 3.30 1.18
C PHE A 11 -8.84 4.22 1.88
N GLU A 12 -9.94 4.57 1.23
CA GLU A 12 -11.03 5.39 1.79
C GLU A 12 -12.00 4.52 2.62
N THR A 13 -11.50 3.95 3.72
CA THR A 13 -12.28 3.18 4.71
C THR A 13 -12.24 3.84 6.07
N GLN A 14 -13.05 3.36 7.02
CA GLN A 14 -12.79 3.62 8.44
C GLN A 14 -11.42 3.03 8.84
N ASP A 15 -10.80 3.59 9.87
CA ASP A 15 -9.45 3.21 10.30
C ASP A 15 -9.36 1.70 10.60
N GLN A 16 -8.22 1.07 10.25
CA GLN A 16 -7.92 -0.37 10.41
C GLN A 16 -8.76 -1.38 9.61
N GLU A 17 -9.88 -0.99 8.99
CA GLU A 17 -10.72 -1.91 8.19
C GLU A 17 -10.21 -2.17 6.76
N TRP A 18 -9.15 -1.48 6.33
CA TRP A 18 -8.66 -1.51 4.94
C TRP A 18 -8.20 -2.92 4.49
N THR A 19 -7.70 -3.75 5.41
CA THR A 19 -7.31 -5.13 5.11
C THR A 19 -8.51 -5.96 4.68
N THR A 20 -9.57 -5.95 5.47
CA THR A 20 -10.82 -6.68 5.20
C THR A 20 -11.53 -6.14 3.97
N VAL A 21 -11.69 -4.81 3.86
CA VAL A 21 -12.45 -4.18 2.76
C VAL A 21 -11.80 -4.42 1.39
N TYR A 22 -10.48 -4.32 1.31
CA TYR A 22 -9.76 -4.45 0.03
C TYR A 22 -9.17 -5.84 -0.20
N GLY A 23 -9.38 -6.77 0.72
CA GLY A 23 -8.84 -8.12 0.62
C GLY A 23 -7.30 -8.13 0.63
N LEU A 24 -6.72 -7.35 1.54
CA LEU A 24 -5.27 -7.30 1.79
C LEU A 24 -4.98 -7.92 3.17
N ILE A 25 -3.80 -8.50 3.32
CA ILE A 25 -3.30 -9.08 4.57
C ILE A 25 -1.97 -8.40 4.88
N GLN A 26 -1.92 -7.72 6.02
CA GLN A 26 -0.67 -7.26 6.59
C GLN A 26 0.00 -8.41 7.36
N ASP A 27 1.29 -8.61 7.11
CA ASP A 27 2.06 -9.66 7.76
C ASP A 27 2.53 -9.18 9.13
N THR A 28 1.85 -9.59 10.20
CA THR A 28 2.19 -9.17 11.57
C THR A 28 3.41 -9.91 12.15
N THR A 29 4.13 -10.70 11.34
CA THR A 29 5.31 -11.46 11.77
C THR A 29 6.61 -10.91 11.21
N ASP A 30 6.53 -9.87 10.38
CA ASP A 30 7.69 -9.13 9.88
C ASP A 30 8.14 -8.02 10.85
N ASP A 31 9.05 -7.15 10.42
CA ASP A 31 9.76 -6.25 11.32
C ASP A 31 8.91 -5.05 11.78
N PHE A 32 7.90 -4.65 10.98
CA PHE A 32 7.01 -3.52 11.28
C PHE A 32 5.81 -3.48 10.32
N ASP A 33 4.74 -2.77 10.72
CA ASP A 33 3.50 -2.69 9.96
C ASP A 33 3.38 -1.44 9.06
N TRP A 34 2.62 -1.56 7.96
CA TRP A 34 2.12 -0.42 7.21
C TRP A 34 1.05 0.33 8.01
N SER A 35 1.11 1.65 7.94
CA SER A 35 0.15 2.54 8.57
C SER A 35 -0.69 3.25 7.52
N ILE A 36 -1.94 3.55 7.86
CA ILE A 36 -2.80 4.42 7.04
C ILE A 36 -2.60 5.86 7.49
N SER A 37 -2.23 6.75 6.56
CA SER A 37 -2.23 8.18 6.81
C SER A 37 -3.56 8.77 6.38
N ASN A 38 -4.05 9.77 7.11
CA ASN A 38 -5.21 10.59 6.74
C ASN A 38 -4.81 11.98 6.19
N SER A 39 -3.51 12.25 6.03
CA SER A 39 -3.03 13.53 5.50
C SER A 39 -1.67 13.42 4.80
N ALA A 40 -1.53 14.11 3.67
CA ALA A 40 -0.26 14.27 2.96
C ALA A 40 0.81 14.95 3.83
N ALA A 41 0.38 15.80 4.78
CA ALA A 41 1.24 16.51 5.72
C ALA A 41 2.05 15.57 6.62
N GLN A 42 1.46 14.45 7.05
CA GLN A 42 2.17 13.44 7.87
C GLN A 42 3.20 12.63 7.08
N ALA A 43 3.14 12.65 5.74
CA ALA A 43 4.08 11.94 4.87
C ALA A 43 5.11 12.86 4.19
N GLY A 44 5.15 14.16 4.52
CA GLY A 44 6.07 15.12 3.91
C GLY A 44 5.81 15.36 2.41
N LEU A 45 4.61 15.09 1.91
CA LEU A 45 4.24 15.28 0.51
C LEU A 45 3.63 16.68 0.33
N ASN A 46 4.28 17.52 -0.49
CA ASN A 46 3.73 18.82 -0.89
C ASN A 46 2.38 18.62 -1.58
N THR A 47 1.39 19.34 -1.07
CA THR A 47 -0.05 19.18 -1.28
C THR A 47 -0.54 19.48 -2.71
N ASP A 48 0.33 19.93 -3.62
CA ASP A 48 -0.07 20.56 -4.88
C ASP A 48 -0.47 19.54 -5.99
N HIS A 49 0.04 18.31 -5.95
CA HIS A 49 -0.32 17.28 -6.93
C HIS A 49 -1.45 16.33 -6.48
N MET A 50 -2.06 16.54 -5.31
CA MET A 50 -3.18 15.73 -4.81
C MET A 50 -4.45 16.56 -4.59
N SER A 51 -4.85 17.33 -5.62
CA SER A 51 -6.21 17.88 -5.70
C SER A 51 -7.19 16.76 -6.07
N GLY A 52 -7.62 16.01 -5.07
CA GLY A 52 -8.62 14.95 -5.21
C GLY A 52 -9.00 14.38 -3.84
N LYS A 53 -10.26 13.94 -3.69
CA LYS A 53 -10.83 13.36 -2.46
C LYS A 53 -10.28 11.96 -2.12
N GLY A 54 -8.95 11.82 -2.11
CA GLY A 54 -8.20 10.65 -1.70
C GLY A 54 -7.18 11.11 -0.65
N GLN A 55 -7.60 11.18 0.61
CA GLN A 55 -6.76 11.66 1.72
C GLN A 55 -5.99 10.51 2.37
N ARG A 56 -6.35 9.27 2.02
CA ARG A 56 -5.81 8.07 2.65
C ARG A 56 -4.87 7.29 1.74
N PHE A 57 -3.73 6.92 2.29
CA PHE A 57 -2.74 6.07 1.64
C PHE A 57 -1.99 5.27 2.69
N LEU A 58 -1.48 4.11 2.27
CA LEU A 58 -0.55 3.34 3.10
C LEU A 58 0.84 3.99 3.04
N TYR A 59 1.49 4.05 4.19
CA TYR A 59 2.84 4.57 4.31
C TYR A 59 3.65 3.80 5.34
N ILE A 60 4.97 3.99 5.25
CA ILE A 60 5.94 3.55 6.23
C ILE A 60 6.74 4.76 6.68
N ASN A 61 7.09 4.81 7.97
CA ASN A 61 8.05 5.80 8.46
C ASN A 61 9.46 5.19 8.43
N SER A 62 10.18 5.35 7.31
CA SER A 62 11.52 4.78 7.14
C SER A 62 12.54 5.30 8.14
N SER A 63 12.38 6.52 8.66
CA SER A 63 13.30 7.11 9.65
C SER A 63 13.25 6.40 11.01
N ALA A 64 12.15 5.68 11.30
CA ALA A 64 12.00 4.86 12.50
C ALA A 64 12.52 3.42 12.32
N GLN A 65 12.97 3.06 11.10
CA GLN A 65 13.38 1.69 10.76
C GLN A 65 14.90 1.57 10.63
N LYS A 66 15.38 0.33 10.74
CA LYS A 66 16.80 -0.02 10.55
C LYS A 66 17.01 -0.62 9.17
N GLU A 67 18.23 -0.50 8.65
CA GLU A 67 18.63 -1.21 7.44
C GLU A 67 18.44 -2.73 7.65
N GLY A 68 17.80 -3.38 6.68
CA GLY A 68 17.45 -4.80 6.76
C GLY A 68 16.01 -5.06 7.20
N ASN A 69 15.36 -4.14 7.92
CA ASN A 69 13.95 -4.29 8.28
C ASN A 69 13.07 -4.34 7.03
N SER A 70 12.05 -5.18 7.06
CA SER A 70 11.09 -5.36 5.98
C SER A 70 9.66 -5.43 6.50
N THR A 71 8.74 -4.96 5.66
CA THR A 71 7.31 -5.08 5.88
C THR A 71 6.61 -5.57 4.62
N ARG A 72 5.50 -6.29 4.74
CA ARG A 72 4.77 -6.85 3.61
C ARG A 72 3.26 -6.80 3.81
N ILE A 73 2.60 -6.44 2.71
CA ILE A 73 1.18 -6.73 2.49
C ILE A 73 1.02 -7.74 1.35
N THR A 74 0.02 -8.61 1.46
CA THR A 74 -0.33 -9.60 0.43
C THR A 74 -1.82 -9.56 0.12
N THR A 75 -2.24 -10.07 -1.03
CA THR A 75 -3.67 -10.18 -1.37
C THR A 75 -4.27 -11.45 -0.77
N THR A 76 -5.46 -11.36 -0.16
CA THR A 76 -6.17 -12.50 0.46
C THR A 76 -6.53 -13.60 -0.51
N LYS A 77 -6.81 -13.25 -1.77
CA LYS A 77 -7.26 -14.19 -2.81
C LYS A 77 -6.28 -14.24 -3.95
N PHE A 78 -6.03 -15.47 -4.41
CA PHE A 78 -5.42 -15.68 -5.72
C PHE A 78 -6.28 -14.98 -6.77
N SER A 79 -5.64 -14.20 -7.64
CA SER A 79 -6.29 -13.50 -8.72
C SER A 79 -6.04 -14.28 -10.00
N PRO A 80 -6.91 -15.25 -10.36
CA PRO A 80 -6.76 -15.96 -11.61
C PRO A 80 -6.85 -14.92 -12.72
N ALA A 81 -5.82 -14.90 -13.57
CA ALA A 81 -5.80 -14.04 -14.71
C ALA A 81 -6.93 -14.47 -15.66
N SER A 82 -7.94 -13.61 -15.85
CA SER A 82 -9.14 -13.93 -16.65
C SER A 82 -8.82 -14.26 -18.11
N LEU A 83 -7.63 -13.88 -18.60
CA LEU A 83 -7.10 -14.18 -19.94
C LEU A 83 -5.60 -14.56 -19.89
N GLY A 84 -5.11 -15.12 -18.78
CA GLY A 84 -3.68 -15.41 -18.60
C GLY A 84 -2.79 -14.19 -18.31
N VAL A 85 -3.34 -12.96 -18.37
CA VAL A 85 -2.67 -11.72 -17.96
C VAL A 85 -3.31 -11.13 -16.70
N CYS A 86 -2.50 -10.82 -15.68
CA CYS A 86 -2.88 -10.03 -14.52
C CYS A 86 -2.11 -8.70 -14.54
N ARG A 87 -2.81 -7.56 -14.54
CA ARG A 87 -2.21 -6.23 -14.49
C ARG A 87 -2.40 -5.65 -13.10
N VAL A 88 -1.30 -5.17 -12.51
CA VAL A 88 -1.32 -4.45 -11.23
C VAL A 88 -0.92 -3.01 -11.52
N CYS A 89 -1.82 -2.08 -11.23
CA CYS A 89 -1.58 -0.65 -11.36
C CYS A 89 -1.74 -0.01 -9.98
N PHE A 90 -0.76 0.77 -9.55
CA PHE A 90 -0.81 1.47 -8.28
C PHE A 90 0.03 2.74 -8.35
N TRP A 91 -0.29 3.69 -7.47
CA TRP A 91 0.48 4.91 -7.28
C TRP A 91 1.41 4.70 -6.08
N PHE A 92 2.64 5.18 -6.18
CA PHE A 92 3.59 5.18 -5.07
C PHE A 92 4.35 6.51 -5.04
N SER A 93 4.76 6.91 -3.85
CA SER A 93 5.65 8.04 -3.64
C SER A 93 6.70 7.64 -2.61
N MET A 94 7.95 7.98 -2.89
CA MET A 94 9.08 7.72 -2.01
C MET A 94 9.85 9.01 -1.85
N PHE A 95 9.97 9.48 -0.61
CA PHE A 95 10.82 10.60 -0.28
C PHE A 95 12.29 10.17 -0.41
N ALA A 96 13.08 10.87 -1.22
CA ALA A 96 14.47 10.54 -1.47
C ALA A 96 15.34 10.97 -0.28
N SER A 97 15.94 10.00 0.41
CA SER A 97 16.80 10.19 1.57
C SER A 97 17.82 9.05 1.66
N ARG A 98 18.82 9.18 2.55
CA ARG A 98 19.76 8.07 2.82
C ARG A 98 19.11 6.85 3.47
N GLN A 99 17.91 7.03 4.05
CA GLN A 99 17.15 5.99 4.74
C GLN A 99 16.06 5.37 3.85
N THR A 100 15.99 5.77 2.58
CA THR A 100 14.97 5.29 1.66
C THR A 100 15.24 3.83 1.31
N GLY A 101 14.29 2.96 1.65
CA GLY A 101 14.36 1.54 1.34
C GLY A 101 13.96 1.20 -0.10
N VAL A 102 13.64 -0.07 -0.33
CA VAL A 102 13.25 -0.59 -1.65
C VAL A 102 11.81 -1.11 -1.61
N LEU A 103 10.95 -0.60 -2.50
CA LEU A 103 9.63 -1.18 -2.74
C LEU A 103 9.74 -2.35 -3.73
N LYS A 104 9.33 -3.56 -3.32
CA LYS A 104 9.37 -4.77 -4.16
C LYS A 104 7.96 -5.28 -4.44
N ILE A 105 7.69 -5.61 -5.69
CA ILE A 105 6.43 -6.25 -6.13
C ILE A 105 6.74 -7.71 -6.45
N LYS A 106 6.01 -8.65 -5.85
CA LYS A 106 6.23 -10.09 -6.03
C LYS A 106 4.93 -10.81 -6.35
N VAL A 107 5.02 -11.85 -7.17
CA VAL A 107 3.92 -12.79 -7.44
C VAL A 107 4.18 -14.07 -6.65
N LEU A 108 3.26 -14.43 -5.75
CA LEU A 108 3.31 -15.68 -5.01
C LEU A 108 2.65 -16.78 -5.86
N ARG A 109 3.38 -17.86 -6.14
CA ARG A 109 2.81 -19.08 -6.76
C ARG A 109 2.59 -20.10 -5.66
N LEU A 110 1.38 -20.66 -5.60
CA LEU A 110 1.12 -21.86 -4.82
C LEU A 110 1.63 -23.05 -5.64
N HIS A 111 2.44 -23.90 -5.01
CA HIS A 111 2.90 -25.16 -5.59
C HIS A 111 1.83 -26.24 -5.41
#